data_AF-A0A9P0F9T5-F1
#
_entry.id   AF-A0A9P0F9T5-F1
#
_cell.length_a   1.000
_cell.length_b   1.000
_cell.length_c   1.000
_cell.angle_alpha   90.00
_cell.angle_beta   90.00
_cell.angle_gamma   90.00
#
_symmetry.space_group_name_H-M   'P 1'
#
loop_
_entity.id
_entity.type
_entity.pdbx_description
1 polymer ?
#
loop_
_entity_poly.entity_id
_entity_poly.type
_entity_poly.pdbx_seq_one_letter_code
_entity_poly.pdbx_strand_id
1 'polypeptide(L)'
;MISALICFALIFLTSTEASVSPTTTHHHTNHHHHNHPPSKSFDELLDALTAVETNCKIVIKEATEEGTERKSNETFKCLELVRQADEALVNIRHFFDAGRIFFNFSKNIQKDAHKGTDFLREEKFSDFSNQMNNLAATYETLSTQMKKMPKDEFIKLRPVFDILKQSDTILTPLVGQFQINLEESKEMIKKYQG
;
A
#
# COMPACT_ATOMS: atom_id res chain seq x y z
N MET A 1 3.31 7.21 12.90
CA MET A 1 2.41 6.36 12.09
C MET A 1 3.10 5.84 10.83
N ILE A 2 4.02 6.59 10.21
CA ILE A 2 4.99 6.09 9.21
C ILE A 2 5.93 4.99 9.79
N SER A 3 6.24 5.02 11.09
CA SER A 3 7.08 3.99 11.75
C SER A 3 6.53 2.56 11.71
N ALA A 4 5.21 2.34 11.59
CA ALA A 4 4.66 0.99 11.51
C ALA A 4 4.88 0.36 10.12
N LEU A 5 4.95 1.19 9.07
CA LEU A 5 5.17 0.76 7.69
C LEU A 5 6.67 0.53 7.39
N ILE A 6 7.57 1.32 7.99
CA ILE A 6 9.03 1.13 7.88
C ILE A 6 9.49 -0.18 8.54
N CYS A 7 8.84 -0.62 9.61
CA CYS A 7 9.13 -1.92 10.24
C CYS A 7 8.84 -3.12 9.32
N PHE A 8 8.01 -2.95 8.28
CA PHE A 8 7.66 -4.03 7.35
C PHE A 8 8.81 -4.40 6.39
N ALA A 9 9.64 -3.43 5.99
CA ALA A 9 10.81 -3.70 5.16
C ALA A 9 11.85 -4.57 5.89
N LEU A 10 11.97 -4.42 7.21
CA LEU A 10 12.95 -5.14 8.03
C LEU A 10 12.51 -6.55 8.42
N ILE A 11 11.21 -6.81 8.58
CA ILE A 11 10.70 -8.15 8.99
C ILE A 11 10.78 -9.17 7.84
N PHE A 12 10.60 -8.73 6.59
CA PHE A 12 10.73 -9.61 5.43
C PHE A 12 12.20 -9.97 5.12
N LEU A 13 13.12 -8.99 5.20
CA LEU A 13 14.56 -9.21 4.97
C LEU A 13 15.22 -10.12 6.02
N THR A 14 14.71 -10.14 7.26
CA THR A 14 15.25 -11.01 8.32
C THR A 14 14.66 -12.43 8.30
N SER A 15 13.53 -12.65 7.62
CA SER A 15 12.90 -13.97 7.49
C SER A 15 13.50 -14.83 6.36
N THR A 16 14.30 -14.26 5.47
CA THR A 16 15.04 -15.01 4.44
C THR A 16 16.39 -15.56 4.95
N GLU A 17 16.90 -15.07 6.09
CA GLU A 17 18.22 -15.46 6.61
C GLU A 17 18.22 -16.35 7.88
N ALA A 18 17.13 -16.44 8.65
CA ALA A 18 17.15 -17.15 9.93
C ALA A 18 16.51 -18.54 9.88
N SER A 19 17.22 -19.52 9.30
CA SER A 19 17.04 -20.93 9.62
C SER A 19 17.82 -21.29 10.89
N VAL A 20 17.21 -21.18 12.08
CA VAL A 20 17.57 -22.04 13.23
C VAL A 20 16.36 -22.26 14.16
N SER A 21 16.19 -23.53 14.56
CA SER A 21 15.12 -24.16 15.36
C SER A 21 14.88 -23.61 16.79
N PRO A 22 13.77 -24.03 17.46
CA PRO A 22 13.09 -23.27 18.50
C PRO A 22 13.53 -23.60 19.93
N THR A 23 13.33 -22.65 20.85
CA THR A 23 13.21 -22.95 22.28
C THR A 23 11.89 -22.40 22.83
N THR A 24 11.10 -23.34 23.32
CA THR A 24 9.82 -23.25 24.01
C THR A 24 9.79 -22.23 25.14
N THR A 25 8.71 -21.46 25.29
CA THR A 25 8.22 -21.00 26.59
C THR A 25 6.71 -20.78 26.51
N HIS A 26 5.98 -21.50 27.36
CA HIS A 26 4.54 -21.40 27.58
C HIS A 26 4.15 -20.00 28.11
N HIS A 27 3.04 -19.43 27.63
CA HIS A 27 2.07 -18.82 28.55
C HIS A 27 0.66 -18.65 27.97
N HIS A 28 -0.28 -19.16 28.76
CA HIS A 28 -1.71 -18.86 28.91
C HIS A 28 -2.49 -18.13 27.79
N THR A 29 -3.48 -18.88 27.31
CA THR A 29 -4.69 -18.44 26.62
C THR A 29 -5.53 -17.47 27.43
N ASN A 30 -5.91 -16.33 26.85
CA ASN A 30 -7.15 -15.65 27.14
C ASN A 30 -7.93 -15.45 25.84
N HIS A 31 -9.02 -16.19 25.70
CA HIS A 31 -10.00 -15.99 24.64
C HIS A 31 -10.74 -14.68 24.90
N HIS A 32 -10.36 -13.60 24.20
CA HIS A 32 -11.26 -12.47 23.98
C HIS A 32 -11.88 -12.59 22.59
N HIS A 33 -13.17 -12.92 22.58
CA HIS A 33 -14.03 -12.88 21.42
C HIS A 33 -14.25 -11.41 21.04
N HIS A 34 -13.37 -10.85 20.20
CA HIS A 34 -13.64 -9.57 19.57
C HIS A 34 -14.57 -9.80 18.38
N ASN A 35 -15.85 -9.44 18.58
CA ASN A 35 -16.75 -9.09 17.48
C ASN A 35 -16.20 -7.81 16.81
N HIS A 36 -15.16 -7.95 16.00
CA HIS A 36 -14.80 -6.93 15.04
C HIS A 36 -15.90 -6.93 13.95
N PRO A 37 -16.40 -5.76 13.51
CA PRO A 37 -17.15 -5.71 12.26
C PRO A 37 -16.31 -6.40 11.18
N PRO A 38 -16.91 -7.09 10.19
CA PRO A 38 -16.12 -7.79 9.18
C PRO A 38 -15.13 -6.78 8.59
N SER A 39 -13.85 -6.98 8.91
CA SER A 39 -12.77 -6.18 8.34
C SER A 39 -12.87 -6.38 6.83
N LYS A 40 -12.82 -5.28 6.07
CA LYS A 40 -12.84 -5.34 4.61
C LYS A 40 -11.83 -6.40 4.15
N SER A 41 -12.26 -7.26 3.23
CA SER A 41 -11.41 -8.27 2.62
C SER A 41 -10.29 -7.61 1.80
N PHE A 42 -9.28 -8.41 1.45
CA PHE A 42 -8.17 -7.94 0.63
C PHE A 42 -8.65 -7.36 -0.70
N ASP A 43 -9.58 -8.04 -1.36
CA ASP A 43 -10.13 -7.60 -2.65
C ASP A 43 -10.93 -6.31 -2.51
N GLU A 44 -11.76 -6.18 -1.46
CA GLU A 44 -12.50 -4.92 -1.19
C GLU A 44 -11.56 -3.74 -0.89
N LEU A 45 -10.42 -3.99 -0.25
CA LEU A 45 -9.41 -2.97 0.04
C LEU A 45 -8.64 -2.58 -1.24
N LEU A 46 -8.33 -3.54 -2.10
CA LEU A 46 -7.66 -3.31 -3.37
C LEU A 46 -8.57 -2.59 -4.38
N ASP A 47 -9.86 -2.94 -4.42
CA ASP A 47 -10.88 -2.24 -5.21
C ASP A 47 -11.07 -0.80 -4.71
N ALA A 48 -11.07 -0.60 -3.39
CA ALA A 48 -11.13 0.74 -2.80
C ALA A 48 -9.90 1.59 -3.17
N LEU A 49 -8.69 1.00 -3.19
CA LEU A 49 -7.49 1.70 -3.64
C LEU A 49 -7.59 2.08 -5.13
N THR A 50 -8.07 1.17 -5.97
CA THR A 50 -8.29 1.41 -7.41
C THR A 50 -9.30 2.54 -7.65
N ALA A 51 -10.37 2.62 -6.85
CA ALA A 51 -11.33 3.71 -6.91
C ALA A 51 -10.69 5.06 -6.51
N VAL A 52 -9.84 5.07 -5.49
CA VAL A 52 -9.09 6.27 -5.09
C VAL A 52 -8.14 6.73 -6.18
N GLU A 53 -7.40 5.82 -6.84
CA GLU A 53 -6.55 6.17 -7.98
C GLU A 53 -7.34 6.78 -9.13
N THR A 54 -8.50 6.22 -9.44
CA THR A 54 -9.38 6.75 -10.51
C THR A 54 -9.83 8.17 -10.18
N ASN A 55 -10.25 8.41 -8.94
CA ASN A 55 -10.64 9.74 -8.46
C ASN A 55 -9.44 10.70 -8.41
N CYS A 56 -8.26 10.22 -8.02
CA CYS A 56 -7.02 11.01 -8.00
C CYS A 56 -6.71 11.58 -9.39
N LYS A 57 -6.79 10.75 -10.44
CA LYS A 57 -6.61 11.17 -11.83
C LYS A 57 -7.59 12.25 -12.27
N ILE A 58 -8.87 12.14 -11.87
CA ILE A 58 -9.89 13.14 -12.17
C ILE A 58 -9.53 14.47 -11.50
N VAL A 59 -9.25 14.44 -10.21
CA VAL A 59 -8.95 15.63 -9.41
C VAL A 59 -7.65 16.31 -9.84
N ILE A 60 -6.61 15.56 -10.22
CA ILE A 60 -5.37 16.09 -10.81
C ILE A 60 -5.66 16.83 -12.12
N LYS A 61 -6.52 16.25 -12.97
CA LYS A 61 -6.89 16.85 -14.25
C LYS A 61 -7.60 18.19 -14.04
N GLU A 62 -8.63 18.22 -13.18
CA GLU A 62 -9.38 19.43 -12.84
C GLU A 62 -8.46 20.53 -12.29
N ALA A 63 -7.58 20.17 -11.34
CA ALA A 63 -6.63 21.12 -10.76
C ALA A 63 -5.57 21.60 -11.77
N THR A 64 -5.20 20.79 -12.77
CA THR A 64 -4.30 21.19 -13.87
C THR A 64 -4.95 22.20 -14.80
N GLU A 65 -6.22 21.98 -15.16
CA GLU A 65 -7.00 22.90 -16.00
C GLU A 65 -7.13 24.26 -15.28
N GLU A 66 -7.50 24.26 -14.01
CA GLU A 66 -7.63 25.48 -13.21
C GLU A 66 -6.28 26.21 -13.01
N GLY A 67 -5.19 25.47 -12.78
CA GLY A 67 -3.84 26.02 -12.68
C GLY A 67 -3.40 26.72 -13.98
N THR A 68 -3.82 26.17 -15.13
CA THR A 68 -3.55 26.74 -16.45
C THR A 68 -4.30 28.05 -16.67
N GLU A 69 -5.60 28.09 -16.36
CA GLU A 69 -6.42 29.29 -16.48
C GLU A 69 -5.86 30.46 -15.66
N ARG A 70 -5.29 30.16 -14.48
CA ARG A 70 -4.76 31.18 -13.58
C ARG A 70 -3.27 31.47 -13.72
N LYS A 71 -2.54 30.67 -14.51
CA LYS A 71 -1.08 30.77 -14.64
C LYS A 71 -0.36 30.68 -13.27
N SER A 72 -0.86 29.87 -12.34
CA SER A 72 -0.27 29.74 -10.99
C SER A 72 0.89 28.74 -10.97
N ASN A 73 2.11 29.25 -10.85
CA ASN A 73 3.31 28.42 -10.74
C ASN A 73 3.33 27.54 -9.49
N GLU A 74 2.77 28.02 -8.37
CA GLU A 74 2.71 27.26 -7.12
C GLU A 74 1.71 26.09 -7.24
N THR A 75 0.60 26.29 -7.95
CA THR A 75 -0.33 25.21 -8.31
C THR A 75 0.38 24.13 -9.12
N PHE A 76 1.18 24.51 -10.14
CA PHE A 76 1.92 23.54 -10.95
C PHE A 76 2.98 22.76 -10.17
N LYS A 77 3.71 23.41 -9.25
CA LYS A 77 4.68 22.71 -8.37
C LYS A 77 3.98 21.69 -7.47
N CYS A 78 2.82 22.04 -6.92
CA CYS A 78 2.03 21.12 -6.11
C CYS A 78 1.55 19.93 -6.95
N LEU A 79 1.03 20.18 -8.16
CA LEU A 79 0.56 19.13 -9.06
C LEU A 79 1.66 18.17 -9.50
N GLU A 80 2.90 18.62 -9.60
CA GLU A 80 4.03 17.75 -9.90
C GLU A 80 4.28 16.73 -8.78
N LEU A 81 4.27 17.19 -7.52
CA LEU A 81 4.36 16.28 -6.37
C LEU A 81 3.17 15.32 -6.30
N VAL A 82 1.98 15.78 -6.66
CA VAL A 82 0.78 14.94 -6.68
C VAL A 82 0.88 13.88 -7.77
N ARG A 83 1.44 14.20 -8.95
CA ARG A 83 1.71 13.21 -10.00
C ARG A 83 2.70 12.14 -9.54
N GLN A 84 3.75 12.53 -8.81
CA GLN A 84 4.71 11.58 -8.23
C GLN A 84 4.03 10.67 -7.20
N ALA A 85 3.13 11.21 -6.38
CA ALA A 85 2.32 10.41 -5.45
C ALA A 85 1.38 9.44 -6.19
N ASP A 86 0.72 9.88 -7.26
CA ASP A 86 -0.15 9.04 -8.09
C ASP A 86 0.62 7.88 -8.74
N GLU A 87 1.81 8.16 -9.28
CA GLU A 87 2.68 7.12 -9.85
C GLU A 87 3.11 6.09 -8.78
N ALA A 88 3.51 6.56 -7.60
CA ALA A 88 3.85 5.67 -6.50
C ALA A 88 2.66 4.81 -6.07
N LEU A 89 1.45 5.38 -5.98
CA LEU A 89 0.22 4.64 -5.66
C LEU A 89 -0.07 3.54 -6.69
N VAL A 90 0.03 3.85 -7.98
CA VAL A 90 -0.17 2.87 -9.06
C VAL A 90 0.82 1.70 -8.94
N ASN A 91 2.09 2.00 -8.64
CA ASN A 91 3.12 0.98 -8.46
C ASN A 91 2.87 0.11 -7.22
N ILE A 92 2.44 0.73 -6.11
CA ILE A 92 2.00 0.05 -4.89
C ILE A 92 0.82 -0.89 -5.18
N ARG A 93 -0.18 -0.42 -5.94
CA ARG A 93 -1.31 -1.27 -6.36
C ARG A 93 -0.88 -2.43 -7.23
N HIS A 94 0.02 -2.22 -8.21
CA HIS A 94 0.54 -3.31 -9.04
C HIS A 94 1.20 -4.42 -8.21
N PHE A 95 1.90 -4.06 -7.12
CA PHE A 95 2.44 -5.04 -6.19
C PHE A 95 1.32 -5.85 -5.51
N PHE A 96 0.27 -5.19 -5.03
CA PHE A 96 -0.88 -5.88 -4.42
C PHE A 96 -1.67 -6.74 -5.43
N ASP A 97 -1.85 -6.28 -6.66
CA ASP A 97 -2.52 -7.02 -7.74
C ASP A 97 -1.86 -8.36 -8.00
N ALA A 98 -0.54 -8.40 -7.97
CA ALA A 98 0.17 -9.63 -8.22
C ALA A 98 0.35 -10.49 -6.96
N GLY A 99 0.27 -9.91 -5.77
CA GLY A 99 -0.07 -10.66 -4.56
C GLY A 99 -1.41 -11.37 -4.65
N ARG A 100 -2.45 -10.72 -5.19
CA ARG A 100 -3.76 -11.36 -5.46
C ARG A 100 -3.61 -12.60 -6.34
N ILE A 101 -2.82 -12.50 -7.40
CA ILE A 101 -2.52 -13.62 -8.30
C ILE A 101 -1.83 -14.75 -7.53
N PHE A 102 -0.84 -14.42 -6.68
CA PHE A 102 -0.16 -15.39 -5.84
C PHE A 102 -1.11 -16.08 -4.84
N PHE A 103 -1.97 -15.32 -4.15
CA PHE A 103 -2.95 -15.87 -3.20
C PHE A 103 -3.99 -16.76 -3.90
N ASN A 104 -4.41 -16.41 -5.12
CA ASN A 104 -5.29 -17.26 -5.90
C ASN A 104 -4.59 -18.54 -6.37
N PHE A 105 -3.31 -18.45 -6.70
CA PHE A 105 -2.49 -19.61 -7.04
C PHE A 105 -2.32 -20.55 -5.84
N SER A 106 -1.98 -20.03 -4.65
CA SER A 106 -1.78 -20.82 -3.43
C SER A 106 -3.05 -21.54 -2.97
N LYS A 107 -4.24 -20.99 -3.26
CA LYS A 107 -5.52 -21.67 -3.00
C LYS A 107 -5.81 -22.81 -3.99
N ASN A 108 -5.18 -22.81 -5.17
CA ASN A 108 -5.45 -23.72 -6.28
C ASN A 108 -4.25 -24.62 -6.65
N ILE A 109 -3.37 -24.92 -5.68
CA ILE A 109 -2.09 -25.65 -5.83
C ILE A 109 -2.20 -27.00 -6.59
N GLN A 110 -3.40 -27.54 -6.81
CA GLN A 110 -3.63 -28.72 -7.65
C GLN A 110 -3.34 -28.52 -9.15
N LYS A 111 -3.13 -27.29 -9.65
CA LYS A 111 -2.70 -27.00 -11.03
C LYS A 111 -1.41 -26.16 -11.05
N ASP A 112 -0.31 -26.80 -11.46
CA ASP A 112 0.97 -26.19 -11.84
C ASP A 112 1.77 -25.45 -10.74
N ALA A 113 2.24 -26.19 -9.74
CA ALA A 113 2.99 -25.75 -8.56
C ALA A 113 4.34 -25.00 -8.78
N HIS A 114 4.68 -24.52 -9.99
CA HIS A 114 6.02 -24.02 -10.32
C HIS A 114 6.10 -22.59 -10.89
N LYS A 115 5.00 -21.83 -10.97
CA LYS A 115 5.03 -20.47 -11.57
C LYS A 115 4.67 -19.30 -10.63
N GLY A 116 4.27 -19.55 -9.39
CA GLY A 116 3.72 -18.52 -8.51
C GLY A 116 4.72 -17.67 -7.71
N THR A 117 5.95 -18.15 -7.48
CA THR A 117 6.87 -17.55 -6.49
C THR A 117 7.78 -16.46 -7.07
N ASP A 118 7.92 -16.40 -8.39
CA ASP A 118 8.83 -15.48 -9.08
C ASP A 118 8.45 -14.00 -8.90
N PHE A 119 7.16 -13.72 -8.61
CA PHE A 119 6.65 -12.36 -8.44
C PHE A 119 7.02 -11.74 -7.08
N LEU A 120 7.21 -12.57 -6.04
CA LEU A 120 7.57 -12.11 -4.70
C LEU A 120 9.08 -12.14 -4.46
N ARG A 121 9.90 -12.19 -5.53
CA ARG A 121 11.35 -12.05 -5.40
C ARG A 121 11.69 -10.75 -4.68
N GLU A 122 12.74 -10.81 -3.86
CA GLU A 122 13.21 -9.75 -2.98
C GLU A 122 13.39 -8.40 -3.68
N GLU A 123 13.81 -8.41 -4.95
CA GLU A 123 13.90 -7.20 -5.79
C GLU A 123 12.56 -6.47 -5.94
N LYS A 124 11.45 -7.19 -6.17
CA LYS A 124 10.11 -6.60 -6.30
C LYS A 124 9.57 -6.06 -4.97
N PHE A 125 10.03 -6.63 -3.87
CA PHE A 125 9.71 -6.14 -2.54
C PHE A 125 10.52 -4.89 -2.16
N SER A 126 11.80 -4.84 -2.54
CA SER A 126 12.63 -3.65 -2.41
C SER A 126 12.04 -2.47 -3.21
N ASP A 127 11.58 -2.74 -4.44
CA ASP A 127 10.85 -1.77 -5.25
C ASP A 127 9.60 -1.27 -4.52
N PHE A 128 8.78 -2.16 -3.95
CA PHE A 128 7.60 -1.78 -3.17
C PHE A 128 7.94 -0.91 -1.96
N SER A 129 8.96 -1.29 -1.18
CA SER A 129 9.39 -0.50 -0.01
C SER A 129 9.86 0.89 -0.43
N ASN A 130 10.57 1.02 -1.56
CA ASN A 130 10.99 2.32 -2.09
C ASN A 130 9.79 3.17 -2.51
N GLN A 131 8.80 2.58 -3.17
CA GLN A 131 7.57 3.28 -3.55
C GLN A 131 6.79 3.77 -2.32
N MET A 132 6.68 2.96 -1.27
CA MET A 132 6.03 3.35 -0.01
C MET A 132 6.79 4.50 0.69
N ASN A 133 8.13 4.45 0.71
CA ASN A 133 8.95 5.51 1.27
C ASN A 133 8.84 6.82 0.47
N ASN A 134 8.86 6.73 -0.86
CA ASN A 134 8.68 7.87 -1.76
C ASN A 134 7.30 8.51 -1.56
N LEU A 135 6.25 7.69 -1.44
CA LEU A 135 4.90 8.17 -1.19
C LEU A 135 4.81 8.90 0.16
N ALA A 136 5.39 8.32 1.22
CA ALA A 136 5.42 8.95 2.54
C ALA A 136 6.18 10.28 2.53
N ALA A 137 7.35 10.34 1.89
CA ALA A 137 8.13 11.58 1.75
C ALA A 137 7.37 12.65 0.94
N THR A 138 6.65 12.23 -0.10
CA THR A 138 5.81 13.12 -0.91
C THR A 138 4.65 13.68 -0.09
N TYR A 139 4.00 12.87 0.74
CA TYR A 139 2.95 13.33 1.65
C TYR A 139 3.44 14.33 2.68
N GLU A 140 4.61 14.10 3.29
CA GLU A 140 5.19 15.07 4.24
C GLU A 140 5.54 16.41 3.57
N THR A 141 6.06 16.34 2.34
CA THR A 141 6.38 17.53 1.54
C THR A 141 5.11 18.29 1.19
N LEU A 142 4.08 17.60 0.70
CA LEU A 142 2.77 18.17 0.38
C LEU A 142 2.09 18.80 1.60
N SER A 143 2.10 18.11 2.75
CA SER A 143 1.57 18.62 4.03
C SER A 143 2.28 19.90 4.47
N THR A 144 3.60 19.97 4.26
CA THR A 144 4.40 21.16 4.57
C THR A 144 4.09 22.33 3.63
N GLN A 145 3.97 22.06 2.33
CA GLN A 145 3.60 23.09 1.35
C GLN A 145 2.17 23.61 1.61
N MET A 146 1.24 22.73 1.93
CA MET A 146 -0.14 23.05 2.25
C MET A 146 -0.25 24.03 3.41
N LYS A 147 0.55 23.86 4.47
CA LYS A 147 0.59 24.78 5.62
C LYS A 147 1.08 26.19 5.26
N LYS A 148 1.87 26.33 4.19
CA LYS A 148 2.48 27.59 3.74
C LYS A 148 1.69 28.25 2.62
N MET A 149 0.70 27.55 2.05
CA MET A 149 -0.05 27.99 0.89
C MET A 149 -1.09 29.07 1.26
N PRO A 150 -1.30 30.09 0.40
CA PRO A 150 -2.39 31.05 0.54
C PRO A 150 -3.75 30.35 0.62
N LYS A 151 -4.68 30.88 1.44
CA LYS A 151 -6.00 30.25 1.68
C LYS A 151 -6.79 30.00 0.39
N ASP A 152 -6.72 30.92 -0.55
CA ASP A 152 -7.41 30.87 -1.83
C ASP A 152 -6.85 29.81 -2.77
N GLU A 153 -5.55 29.53 -2.74
CA GLU A 153 -4.93 28.39 -3.44
C GLU A 153 -5.20 27.06 -2.71
N PHE A 154 -5.14 27.07 -1.37
CA PHE A 154 -5.41 25.91 -0.54
C PHE A 154 -6.82 25.35 -0.76
N ILE A 155 -7.85 26.20 -0.79
CA ILE A 155 -9.25 25.76 -0.94
C ILE A 155 -9.44 24.93 -2.22
N LYS A 156 -8.67 25.23 -3.26
CA LYS A 156 -8.81 24.63 -4.59
C LYS A 156 -8.01 23.35 -4.74
N LEU A 157 -6.84 23.29 -4.11
CA LEU A 157 -6.04 22.07 -4.07
C LEU A 157 -6.48 21.11 -2.95
N ARG A 158 -7.39 21.54 -2.07
CA ARG A 158 -7.96 20.70 -1.01
C ARG A 158 -8.49 19.35 -1.51
N PRO A 159 -9.26 19.24 -2.60
CA PRO A 159 -9.71 17.95 -3.12
C PRO A 159 -8.55 17.01 -3.46
N VAL A 160 -7.44 17.56 -3.97
CA VAL A 160 -6.21 16.80 -4.29
C VAL A 160 -5.57 16.26 -3.01
N PHE A 161 -5.55 17.05 -1.94
CA PHE A 161 -5.01 16.59 -0.65
C PHE A 161 -5.92 15.57 0.04
N ASP A 162 -7.24 15.78 -0.04
CA ASP A 162 -8.23 14.90 0.57
C ASP A 162 -8.19 13.50 -0.08
N ILE A 163 -8.02 13.42 -1.41
CA ILE A 163 -7.92 12.12 -2.11
C ILE A 163 -6.62 11.38 -1.77
N LEU A 164 -5.49 12.10 -1.66
CA LEU A 164 -4.21 11.50 -1.25
C LEU A 164 -4.23 11.03 0.21
N LYS A 165 -4.92 11.75 1.09
CA LYS A 165 -5.13 11.29 2.47
C LYS A 165 -6.01 10.04 2.51
N GLN A 166 -7.02 9.96 1.64
CA GLN A 166 -7.86 8.78 1.54
C GLN A 166 -7.05 7.55 1.13
N SER A 167 -6.10 7.66 0.20
CA SER A 167 -5.22 6.52 -0.15
C SER A 167 -4.43 6.02 1.06
N ASP A 168 -3.86 6.91 1.88
CA ASP A 168 -3.13 6.51 3.09
C ASP A 168 -4.00 5.71 4.08
N THR A 169 -5.27 6.10 4.23
CA THR A 169 -6.22 5.39 5.10
C THR A 169 -6.60 3.99 4.58
N ILE A 170 -6.46 3.74 3.28
CA ILE A 170 -6.74 2.43 2.65
C ILE A 170 -5.48 1.56 2.65
N LEU A 171 -4.31 2.14 2.45
CA LEU A 171 -3.04 1.42 2.38
C LEU A 171 -2.73 0.68 3.69
N THR A 172 -3.00 1.30 4.84
CA THR A 172 -2.74 0.67 6.15
C THR A 172 -3.47 -0.67 6.33
N PRO A 173 -4.83 -0.74 6.21
CA PRO A 173 -5.53 -2.02 6.30
C PRO A 173 -5.20 -2.98 5.14
N LEU A 174 -4.90 -2.46 3.93
CA LEU A 174 -4.52 -3.30 2.78
C LEU A 174 -3.19 -4.04 3.02
N VAL A 175 -2.18 -3.36 3.56
CA VAL A 175 -0.91 -3.99 3.97
C VAL A 175 -1.17 -5.06 5.03
N GLY A 176 -1.99 -4.76 6.04
CA GLY A 176 -2.34 -5.74 7.09
C GLY A 176 -2.99 -7.00 6.52
N GLN A 177 -3.96 -6.85 5.62
CA GLN A 177 -4.62 -8.01 5.03
C GLN A 177 -3.72 -8.78 4.07
N PHE A 178 -2.83 -8.09 3.34
CA PHE A 178 -1.82 -8.74 2.50
C PHE A 178 -0.91 -9.67 3.31
N GLN A 179 -0.46 -9.23 4.49
CA GLN A 179 0.38 -10.03 5.39
C GLN A 179 -0.33 -11.32 5.80
N ILE A 180 -1.59 -11.20 6.25
CA ILE A 180 -2.41 -12.35 6.66
C ILE A 180 -2.50 -13.35 5.51
N ASN A 181 -2.89 -12.88 4.32
CA ASN A 181 -3.05 -13.75 3.15
C ASN A 181 -1.73 -14.39 2.70
N LEU A 182 -0.60 -13.70 2.88
CA LEU A 182 0.73 -14.19 2.53
C LEU A 182 1.18 -15.30 3.47
N GLU A 183 1.00 -15.15 4.77
CA GLU A 183 1.31 -16.20 5.74
C GLU A 183 0.41 -17.43 5.55
N GLU A 184 -0.90 -17.23 5.34
CA GLU A 184 -1.82 -18.32 5.00
C GLU A 184 -1.39 -19.08 3.73
N SER A 185 -0.96 -18.34 2.71
CA SER A 185 -0.49 -18.92 1.44
C SER A 185 0.80 -19.72 1.60
N LYS A 186 1.76 -19.23 2.41
CA LYS A 186 3.00 -19.97 2.73
C LYS A 186 2.69 -21.29 3.43
N GLU A 187 1.79 -21.28 4.42
CA GLU A 187 1.39 -22.49 5.15
C GLU A 187 0.67 -23.51 4.24
N MET A 188 -0.19 -23.04 3.33
CA MET A 188 -0.80 -23.92 2.33
C MET A 188 0.26 -24.59 1.44
N ILE A 189 1.21 -23.82 0.91
CA ILE A 189 2.28 -24.35 0.04
C ILE A 189 3.13 -25.39 0.79
N LYS A 190 3.55 -25.11 2.03
CA LYS A 190 4.32 -26.06 2.86
C LYS A 190 3.57 -27.38 3.04
N LYS A 191 2.26 -27.33 3.29
CA LYS A 191 1.43 -28.55 3.48
C LYS A 191 1.35 -29.44 2.24
N TYR A 192 1.49 -28.89 1.04
CA TYR A 192 1.46 -29.65 -0.21
C TYR A 192 2.84 -30.15 -0.68
N GLN A 193 3.93 -29.60 -0.13
CA GLN A 193 5.32 -29.95 -0.48
C GLN A 193 5.97 -30.94 0.50
N GLY A 194 5.32 -31.24 1.64
CA GLY A 194 5.70 -32.31 2.57
C GLY A 194 4.84 -33.55 2.42
#